data_AF-A0A354A2Y4-F1
#
_entry.id   AF-A0A354A2Y4-F1
#
_cell.length_a   1.000
_cell.length_b   1.000
_cell.length_c   1.000
_cell.angle_alpha   90.00
_cell.angle_beta   90.00
_cell.angle_gamma   90.00
#
_symmetry.space_group_name_H-M   'P 1'
#
loop_
_entity.id
_entity.type
_entity.pdbx_description
1 polymer ?
#
loop_
_entity_poly.entity_id
_entity_poly.type
_entity_poly.pdbx_seq_one_letter_code
_entity_poly.pdbx_strand_id
1 'polypeptide(L)'
;MTEKGLFCGLNRPGNPAEMTDLEKKHTPVIECPGTVKAGEPFQVKIKVGEIPHVMDEGHFIQWVDVYFRENFFARVEFTPKFTRPEVTLTLERHSKHASSTLRVIERCNLHGQWEATKEITVTQ
;
A
#
# COMPACT_ATOMS: atom_id res chain seq x y z
N MET A 1 -22.29 -10.18 -16.37
CA MET A 1 -20.84 -9.89 -16.42
C MET A 1 -20.20 -10.72 -15.33
N THR A 2 -19.30 -11.64 -15.67
CA THR A 2 -18.57 -12.44 -14.68
C THR A 2 -17.77 -11.50 -13.77
N GLU A 3 -17.90 -11.66 -12.46
CA GLU A 3 -17.12 -10.89 -11.50
C GLU A 3 -15.62 -11.05 -11.79
N LYS A 4 -14.88 -9.94 -11.76
CA LYS A 4 -13.43 -9.96 -11.97
C LYS A 4 -12.80 -10.76 -10.83
N GLY A 5 -12.19 -11.90 -11.15
CA GLY A 5 -11.48 -12.70 -10.16
C GLY A 5 -10.36 -11.90 -9.47
N LEU A 6 -10.16 -12.13 -8.18
CA LEU A 6 -9.18 -11.39 -7.34
C LEU A 6 -7.73 -11.52 -7.84
N PHE A 7 -7.43 -12.53 -8.65
CA PHE A 7 -6.11 -12.78 -9.24
C PHE A 7 -5.96 -12.26 -10.67
N CYS A 8 -6.98 -11.64 -11.26
CA CYS A 8 -6.95 -11.15 -12.64
C CYS A 8 -6.31 -9.75 -12.78
N GLY A 9 -5.62 -9.25 -11.75
CA GLY A 9 -4.90 -7.99 -11.76
C GLY A 9 -4.89 -7.29 -10.41
N LEU A 10 -4.64 -5.98 -10.41
CA LEU A 10 -4.72 -5.15 -9.21
C LEU A 10 -6.18 -4.89 -8.83
N ASN A 11 -6.50 -5.18 -7.56
CA ASN A 11 -7.77 -4.87 -6.93
C ASN A 11 -7.71 -3.47 -6.31
N ARG A 12 -8.85 -2.79 -6.34
CA ARG A 12 -9.08 -1.49 -5.71
C ARG A 12 -10.50 -1.50 -5.15
N PRO A 13 -10.77 -0.72 -4.09
CA PRO A 13 -12.14 -0.56 -3.63
C PRO A 13 -13.07 -0.09 -4.75
N GLY A 14 -14.24 -0.71 -4.88
CA GLY A 14 -15.26 -0.26 -5.82
C GLY A 14 -15.82 1.11 -5.44
N ASN A 15 -16.04 1.31 -4.13
CA ASN A 15 -16.41 2.60 -3.55
C ASN A 15 -15.59 2.85 -2.26
N PRO A 16 -14.57 3.74 -2.29
CA PRO A 16 -13.76 4.04 -1.11
C PRO A 16 -14.53 4.59 0.10
N ALA A 17 -15.72 5.17 -0.10
CA ALA A 17 -16.56 5.65 1.01
C ALA A 17 -17.36 4.52 1.70
N GLU A 18 -17.55 3.40 1.00
CA GLU A 18 -18.42 2.29 1.43
C GLU A 18 -17.75 0.95 1.12
N MET A 19 -16.60 0.72 1.74
CA MET A 19 -15.83 -0.49 1.54
C MET A 19 -16.48 -1.71 2.23
N THR A 20 -16.51 -2.82 1.51
CA THR A 20 -16.82 -4.16 2.03
C THR A 20 -15.74 -4.64 3.01
N ASP A 21 -16.04 -5.67 3.80
CA ASP A 21 -15.06 -6.25 4.73
C ASP A 21 -13.81 -6.80 4.02
N LEU A 22 -13.96 -7.34 2.80
CA LEU A 22 -12.83 -7.80 2.01
C LEU A 22 -11.91 -6.62 1.67
N GLU A 23 -12.49 -5.54 1.13
CA GLU A 23 -11.75 -4.33 0.77
C GLU A 23 -11.11 -3.68 2.00
N LYS A 24 -11.82 -3.62 3.13
CA LYS A 24 -11.31 -3.05 4.39
C LYS A 24 -10.17 -3.85 5.01
N LYS A 25 -10.06 -5.15 4.72
CA LYS A 25 -8.97 -6.00 5.20
C LYS A 25 -7.73 -5.95 4.32
N HIS A 26 -7.87 -5.67 3.02
CA HIS A 26 -6.78 -5.83 2.06
C HIS A 26 -6.27 -4.51 1.49
N THR A 27 -7.10 -3.46 1.43
CA THR A 27 -6.64 -2.18 0.91
C THR A 27 -5.59 -1.58 1.86
N PRO A 28 -4.39 -1.22 1.37
CA PRO A 28 -3.40 -0.56 2.21
C PRO A 28 -3.89 0.80 2.70
N VAL A 29 -3.54 1.14 3.94
CA VAL A 29 -3.76 2.45 4.56
C VAL A 29 -2.43 3.18 4.60
N ILE A 30 -2.38 4.39 4.02
CA ILE A 30 -1.15 5.19 3.85
C ILE A 30 -1.23 6.45 4.71
N GLU A 31 -0.41 6.50 5.76
CA GLU A 31 -0.22 7.68 6.60
C GLU A 31 1.15 8.30 6.33
N CYS A 32 1.16 9.54 5.84
CA CYS A 32 2.38 10.30 5.51
C CYS A 32 2.04 11.79 5.29
N PRO A 33 3.03 12.70 5.32
CA PRO A 33 2.82 14.11 4.98
C PRO A 33 2.26 14.29 3.57
N GLY A 34 1.31 15.22 3.39
CA GLY A 34 0.78 15.58 2.06
C GLY A 34 1.75 16.40 1.21
N THR A 35 2.70 17.07 1.87
CA THR A 35 3.76 17.85 1.23
C THR A 35 5.11 17.43 1.82
N VAL A 36 6.08 17.18 0.96
CA VAL A 36 7.46 16.83 1.33
C VAL A 36 8.43 17.72 0.55
N LYS A 37 9.64 17.91 1.07
CA LYS A 37 10.69 18.65 0.37
C LYS A 37 11.63 17.71 -0.38
N ALA A 38 12.02 18.09 -1.58
CA ALA A 38 12.90 17.31 -2.42
C ALA A 38 14.23 17.01 -1.70
N GLY A 39 14.58 15.73 -1.63
CA GLY A 39 15.81 15.25 -1.00
C GLY A 39 15.82 15.27 0.54
N GLU A 40 14.74 15.70 1.20
CA GLU A 40 14.62 15.57 2.66
C GLU A 40 13.88 14.26 3.03
N PRO A 41 14.29 13.59 4.11
CA PRO A 41 13.65 12.35 4.55
C PRO A 41 12.27 12.62 5.14
N PHE A 42 11.32 11.73 4.86
CA PHE A 42 9.99 11.74 5.45
C PHE A 42 9.51 10.33 5.75
N GLN A 43 8.62 10.20 6.73
CA GLN A 43 8.05 8.91 7.11
C GLN A 43 6.79 8.59 6.31
N VAL A 44 6.71 7.33 5.87
CA VAL A 44 5.51 6.71 5.32
C VAL A 44 5.17 5.50 6.16
N LYS A 45 4.04 5.58 6.86
CA LYS A 45 3.50 4.47 7.64
C LYS A 45 2.42 3.78 6.83
N ILE A 46 2.56 2.47 6.72
CA ILE A 46 1.72 1.59 5.90
C ILE A 46 1.16 0.51 6.81
N LYS A 47 -0.15 0.29 6.70
CA LYS A 47 -0.84 -0.85 7.31
C LYS A 47 -1.71 -1.51 6.25
N VAL A 48 -1.72 -2.83 6.17
CA VAL A 48 -2.68 -3.53 5.31
C VAL A 48 -4.02 -3.70 6.04
N GLY A 49 -5.06 -3.06 5.50
CA GLY A 49 -6.42 -3.07 6.02
C GLY A 49 -6.68 -2.07 7.16
N GLU A 50 -7.82 -1.39 7.07
CA GLU A 50 -8.40 -0.66 8.20
C GLU A 50 -8.78 -1.63 9.32
N ILE A 51 -9.42 -2.74 8.93
CA ILE A 51 -9.69 -3.89 9.79
C ILE A 51 -8.50 -4.85 9.68
N PRO A 52 -8.00 -5.41 10.80
CA PRO A 52 -6.88 -6.34 10.75
C PRO A 52 -7.11 -7.52 9.80
N HIS A 53 -6.18 -7.71 8.88
CA HIS A 53 -6.01 -8.96 8.15
C HIS A 53 -5.34 -10.02 9.03
N VAL A 54 -5.58 -11.30 8.74
CA VAL A 54 -5.01 -12.42 9.51
C VAL A 54 -3.59 -12.73 9.04
N MET A 55 -2.68 -13.03 9.96
CA MET A 55 -1.30 -13.41 9.62
C MET A 55 -1.04 -14.86 10.04
N ASP A 56 -1.81 -15.79 9.50
CA ASP A 56 -1.71 -17.23 9.79
C ASP A 56 -0.93 -17.98 8.70
N GLU A 57 -0.56 -19.24 8.96
CA GLU A 57 0.23 -20.06 8.02
C GLU A 57 -0.47 -20.24 6.66
N GLY A 58 -1.80 -20.40 6.67
CA GLY A 58 -2.58 -20.62 5.45
C GLY A 58 -3.09 -19.34 4.79
N HIS A 59 -3.12 -18.22 5.50
CA HIS A 59 -3.70 -16.96 5.01
C HIS A 59 -2.98 -15.78 5.64
N PHE A 60 -2.22 -15.05 4.84
CA PHE A 60 -1.38 -13.96 5.28
C PHE A 60 -1.06 -12.98 4.14
N ILE A 61 -0.68 -11.77 4.54
CA ILE A 61 -0.06 -10.79 3.65
C ILE A 61 1.40 -11.19 3.46
N GLN A 62 1.81 -11.42 2.22
CA GLN A 62 3.17 -11.80 1.86
C GLN A 62 4.11 -10.60 1.88
N TRP A 63 3.68 -9.48 1.30
CA TRP A 63 4.51 -8.28 1.17
C TRP A 63 3.68 -7.01 0.91
N VAL A 64 4.34 -5.86 1.09
CA VAL A 64 3.95 -4.57 0.51
C VAL A 64 5.08 -4.02 -0.36
N ASP A 65 4.71 -3.49 -1.51
CA ASP A 65 5.58 -2.71 -2.39
C ASP A 65 5.19 -1.24 -2.34
N VAL A 66 6.20 -0.38 -2.39
CA VAL A 66 6.04 1.07 -2.40
C VAL A 66 6.62 1.61 -3.70
N TYR A 67 5.83 2.43 -4.38
CA TYR A 67 6.21 3.11 -5.60
C TYR A 67 5.88 4.60 -5.55
N PHE A 68 6.67 5.40 -6.26
CA PHE A 68 6.20 6.70 -6.74
C PHE A 68 5.95 6.62 -8.23
N ARG A 69 4.68 6.72 -8.65
CA ARG A 69 4.23 6.35 -9.99
C ARG A 69 4.70 4.93 -10.36
N GLU A 70 5.64 4.79 -11.27
CA GLU A 70 6.17 3.48 -11.70
C GLU A 70 7.54 3.17 -11.08
N ASN A 71 8.16 4.14 -10.40
CA ASN A 71 9.47 3.95 -9.78
C ASN A 71 9.32 3.14 -8.50
N PHE A 72 9.99 2.00 -8.44
CA PHE A 72 10.07 1.16 -7.24
C PHE A 72 10.93 1.82 -6.17
N PHE A 73 10.45 1.83 -4.93
CA PHE A 73 11.16 2.41 -3.77
C PHE A 73 11.57 1.34 -2.78
N ALA A 74 10.64 0.46 -2.42
CA ALA A 74 10.90 -0.56 -1.41
C ALA A 74 9.91 -1.72 -1.54
N ARG A 75 10.37 -2.90 -1.11
CA ARG A 75 9.53 -4.05 -0.77
C ARG A 75 9.78 -4.40 0.69
N VAL A 76 8.71 -4.69 1.41
CA VAL A 76 8.77 -5.24 2.76
C VAL A 76 8.03 -6.57 2.74
N GLU A 77 8.74 -7.65 3.06
CA GLU A 77 8.16 -8.98 3.16
C GLU A 77 7.81 -9.29 4.62
N PHE A 78 6.67 -9.95 4.82
CA PHE A 78 6.15 -10.27 6.14
C PHE A 78 6.17 -11.79 6.34
N THR A 79 6.70 -12.23 7.48
CA THR A 79 6.65 -13.65 7.85
C THR A 79 5.34 -13.94 8.60
N PRO A 80 4.50 -14.89 8.14
CA PRO A 80 3.26 -15.25 8.83
C PRO A 80 3.54 -15.69 10.27
N LYS A 81 2.58 -15.52 11.19
CA LYS A 81 2.66 -15.77 12.64
C LYS A 81 3.61 -14.88 13.43
N PHE A 82 4.66 -14.32 12.82
CA PHE A 82 5.69 -13.54 13.51
C PHE A 82 5.57 -12.03 13.31
N THR A 83 4.85 -11.59 12.28
CA THR A 83 4.74 -10.18 11.93
C THR A 83 3.29 -9.75 11.76
N ARG A 84 3.04 -8.45 11.96
CA ARG A 84 1.83 -7.78 11.47
C ARG A 84 2.16 -7.12 10.12
N PRO A 85 1.19 -6.97 9.21
CA PRO A 85 1.42 -6.34 7.91
C PRO A 85 1.41 -4.81 8.04
N GLU A 86 2.32 -4.31 8.87
CA GLU A 86 2.48 -2.91 9.25
C GLU A 86 3.96 -2.55 9.17
N VAL A 87 4.29 -1.43 8.53
CA VAL A 87 5.66 -0.95 8.42
C VAL A 87 5.71 0.58 8.34
N THR A 88 6.72 1.18 8.98
CA THR A 88 7.07 2.58 8.77
C THR A 88 8.40 2.65 8.05
N LEU A 89 8.41 3.29 6.89
CA LEU A 89 9.60 3.52 6.08
C LEU A 89 9.99 4.99 6.16
N THR A 90 11.30 5.26 6.22
CA THR A 90 11.83 6.60 5.99
C THR A 90 12.30 6.68 4.55
N LEU A 91 11.68 7.53 3.74
CA LEU A 91 11.93 7.66 2.32
C LEU A 91 12.48 9.06 2.00
N GLU A 92 13.22 9.17 0.90
CA GLU A 92 13.63 10.43 0.32
C GLU A 92 13.12 10.51 -1.12
N ARG A 93 12.57 11.66 -1.52
CA ARG A 93 12.13 11.88 -2.91
C ARG A 93 12.95 12.96 -3.57
N HIS A 94 13.89 12.53 -4.41
CA HIS A 94 14.66 13.41 -5.28
C HIS A 94 13.88 13.60 -6.61
N SER A 95 13.12 14.69 -6.74
CA SER A 95 12.26 14.94 -7.90
C SER A 95 12.18 16.44 -8.21
N LYS A 96 12.22 16.78 -9.51
CA LYS A 96 11.95 18.14 -10.03
C LYS A 96 10.46 18.40 -10.29
N HIS A 97 9.63 17.37 -10.23
CA HIS A 97 8.18 17.50 -10.40
C HIS A 97 7.53 17.94 -9.09
N ALA A 98 6.60 18.89 -9.18
CA ALA A 98 5.91 19.48 -8.03
C ALA A 98 4.90 18.53 -7.34
N SER A 99 4.52 17.42 -7.97
CA SER A 99 3.67 16.40 -7.37
C SER A 99 3.97 15.00 -7.90
N SER A 100 3.69 13.98 -7.08
CA SER A 100 3.84 12.58 -7.45
C SER A 100 2.88 11.69 -6.67
N THR A 101 2.31 10.71 -7.35
CA THR A 101 1.44 9.69 -6.75
C THR A 101 2.29 8.64 -6.03
N LEU A 102 2.21 8.61 -4.70
CA LEU A 102 2.65 7.46 -3.90
C LEU A 102 1.64 6.33 -4.11
N ARG A 103 2.14 5.13 -4.42
CA ARG A 103 1.34 3.92 -4.60
C ARG A 103 1.88 2.86 -3.67
N VAL A 104 0.98 2.19 -2.96
CA VAL A 104 1.31 1.03 -2.14
C VAL A 104 0.49 -0.14 -2.65
N ILE A 105 1.18 -1.23 -2.97
CA ILE A 105 0.56 -2.47 -3.43
C ILE A 105 0.88 -3.54 -2.40
N GLU A 106 -0.14 -4.25 -1.93
CA GLU A 106 0.04 -5.43 -1.08
C GLU A 106 -0.24 -6.71 -1.87
N ARG A 107 0.25 -7.84 -1.34
CA ARG A 107 -0.09 -9.18 -1.82
C ARG A 107 -0.53 -10.09 -0.68
N CYS A 108 -1.81 -10.43 -0.66
CA CYS A 108 -2.38 -11.47 0.18
C CYS A 108 -2.35 -12.82 -0.53
N ASN A 109 -1.75 -13.86 0.05
CA ASN A 109 -1.57 -15.14 -0.64
C ASN A 109 -2.86 -15.70 -1.28
N LEU A 110 -4.04 -15.50 -0.66
CA LEU A 110 -5.35 -15.98 -1.12
C LEU A 110 -6.22 -14.96 -1.87
N HIS A 111 -5.99 -13.65 -1.71
CA HIS A 111 -6.93 -12.62 -2.20
C HIS A 111 -6.31 -11.65 -3.21
N GLY A 112 -5.28 -12.09 -3.92
CA GLY A 112 -4.69 -11.31 -5.01
C GLY A 112 -3.81 -10.16 -4.53
N GLN A 113 -3.81 -9.06 -5.28
CA GLN A 113 -3.04 -7.85 -5.00
C GLN A 113 -3.97 -6.65 -4.88
N TRP A 114 -3.72 -5.79 -3.89
CA TRP A 114 -4.55 -4.62 -3.64
C TRP A 114 -3.71 -3.35 -3.62
N GLU A 115 -4.23 -2.28 -4.21
CA GLU A 115 -3.54 -1.00 -4.29
C GLU A 115 -4.28 0.09 -3.53
N ALA A 116 -3.51 0.91 -2.83
CA ALA A 116 -3.92 2.25 -2.41
C ALA A 116 -2.94 3.29 -2.97
N THR A 117 -3.44 4.50 -3.21
CA THR A 117 -2.64 5.60 -3.72
C THR A 117 -2.86 6.85 -2.88
N LYS A 118 -1.85 7.73 -2.88
CA LYS A 118 -1.91 9.04 -2.24
C LYS A 118 -1.12 10.04 -3.05
N GLU A 119 -1.72 11.18 -3.38
CA GLU A 119 -1.00 12.28 -4.00
C GLU A 119 -0.12 12.99 -2.96
N ILE A 120 1.12 13.26 -3.36
CA ILE A 120 2.10 13.96 -2.53
C ILE A 120 2.63 15.17 -3.32
N THR A 121 2.55 16.35 -2.73
CA THR A 121 3.20 17.56 -3.23
C THR A 121 4.68 17.53 -2.87
N VAL A 122 5.55 17.87 -3.83
CA VAL A 122 7.00 17.92 -3.64
C VAL A 122 7.47 19.36 -3.84
N THR A 123 7.91 20.01 -2.76
CA THR A 123 8.55 21.33 -2.83
C THR A 123 10.04 21.19 -3.11
N GLN A 124 10.65 22.24 -3.68
CA GLN A 124 12.10 22.29 -3.89
C GLN A 124 12.82 22.85 -2.65
#